data_AF-A0A0F9LF53-F1
#
_entry.id   AF-A0A0F9LF53-F1
#
_cell.length_a   1.000
_cell.length_b   1.000
_cell.length_c   1.000
_cell.angle_alpha   90.00
_cell.angle_beta   90.00
_cell.angle_gamma   90.00
#
_symmetry.space_group_name_H-M   'P 1'
#
loop_
_entity.id
_entity.type
_entity.pdbx_description
1 polymer ?
#
loop_
_entity_poly.entity_id
_entity_poly.type
_entity_poly.pdbx_seq_one_letter_code
_entity_poly.pdbx_strand_id
1 'polypeptide(L)'
;MADKVYMVVGSPQASKNVWELTDDGTTITVTNSWMVSVSGTARAIVTDLDGNFYIAVGGAIYKYDSTMTLITSWASSGIAAAVPDIYWLRTRPQQYG
;
A
#
# COMPACT_ATOMS: atom_id res chain seq x y z
N MET A 1 -16.20 9.41 11.99
CA MET A 1 -15.63 8.05 12.00
C MET A 1 -14.26 8.17 11.37
N ALA A 2 -13.23 7.59 11.99
CA ALA A 2 -11.88 7.76 11.48
C ALA A 2 -11.63 6.80 10.32
N ASP A 3 -11.12 7.33 9.21
CA ASP A 3 -10.88 6.56 8.00
C ASP A 3 -9.51 5.88 8.09
N LYS A 4 -9.45 4.62 7.67
CA LYS A 4 -8.18 3.92 7.52
C LYS A 4 -7.53 4.28 6.20
N VAL A 5 -6.28 4.70 6.25
CA VAL A 5 -5.45 5.01 5.09
C VAL A 5 -4.22 4.11 5.13
N TYR A 6 -3.86 3.51 4.01
CA TYR A 6 -2.63 2.73 3.90
C TYR A 6 -1.65 3.48 3.02
N MET A 7 -0.41 3.62 3.48
CA MET A 7 0.65 4.30 2.76
C MET A 7 1.83 3.36 2.54
N VAL A 8 2.37 3.38 1.32
CA VAL A 8 3.66 2.78 1.01
C VAL A 8 4.71 3.88 1.06
N VAL A 9 5.79 3.64 1.81
CA VAL A 9 6.94 4.54 1.83
C VAL A 9 8.16 3.73 1.47
N GLY A 10 8.71 4.01 0.29
CA GLY A 10 9.82 3.27 -0.25
C GLY A 10 11.07 3.46 0.59
N SER A 11 11.62 2.39 1.15
CA SER A 11 13.06 2.33 1.40
C SER A 11 13.60 0.96 0.99
N PRO A 12 14.69 0.91 0.20
CA PRO A 12 15.40 -0.32 -0.08
C PRO A 12 16.34 -0.58 1.08
N GLN A 13 15.87 -1.10 2.22
CA GLN A 13 16.67 -1.81 3.24
C GLN A 13 15.89 -1.93 4.56
N ALA A 14 15.40 -3.14 4.86
CA ALA A 14 15.00 -3.61 6.19
C ALA A 14 14.03 -2.72 7.01
N SER A 15 13.34 -1.77 6.38
CA SER A 15 12.40 -0.87 7.06
C SER A 15 10.97 -1.25 6.72
N LYS A 16 10.07 -1.01 7.68
CA LYS A 16 8.62 -1.10 7.46
C LYS A 16 8.25 -0.12 6.34
N ASN A 17 7.81 -0.65 5.22
CA ASN A 17 7.54 0.09 3.98
C ASN A 17 6.04 0.22 3.69
N VAL A 18 5.19 -0.27 4.59
CA VAL A 18 3.73 -0.11 4.55
C VAL A 18 3.22 0.29 5.93
N TRP A 19 2.48 1.38 6.01
CA TRP A 19 1.92 1.92 7.24
C TRP A 19 0.40 2.02 7.14
N GLU A 20 -0.29 1.56 8.18
CA GLU A 20 -1.71 1.88 8.41
C GLU A 20 -1.77 3.18 9.20
N LEU A 21 -2.62 4.09 8.74
CA LEU A 21 -2.87 5.37 9.35
C LEU A 21 -4.37 5.49 9.63
N THR A 22 -4.70 6.17 10.71
CA THR A 22 -6.05 6.63 11.03
C THR A 22 -6.11 8.13 10.79
N ASP A 23 -7.03 8.57 9.94
CA ASP A 23 -7.35 9.98 9.70
C ASP A 23 -8.71 10.30 10.35
N ASP A 24 -8.70 11.14 11.39
CA ASP A 24 -9.94 11.61 12.03
C ASP A 24 -10.46 12.95 11.47
N GLY A 25 -9.81 13.47 10.41
CA GLY A 25 -10.08 14.76 9.80
C GLY A 25 -9.27 15.92 10.41
N THR A 26 -8.57 15.69 11.51
CA THR A 26 -7.72 16.68 12.20
C THR A 26 -6.29 16.20 12.39
N THR A 27 -6.11 14.91 12.62
CA THR A 27 -4.84 14.26 12.91
C THR A 27 -4.71 12.98 12.10
N ILE A 28 -3.53 12.76 11.55
CA ILE A 28 -3.13 11.49 10.94
C ILE A 28 -2.24 10.75 11.95
N THR A 29 -2.69 9.59 12.41
CA THR A 29 -1.96 8.75 13.38
C THR A 29 -1.55 7.44 12.73
N VAL A 30 -0.27 7.08 12.78
CA VAL A 30 0.17 5.74 12.36
C VAL A 30 -0.28 4.72 13.41
N THR A 31 -1.08 3.74 13.01
CA THR A 31 -1.61 2.69 13.91
C THR A 31 -0.88 1.37 13.78
N ASN A 32 -0.42 1.02 12.58
CA ASN A 32 0.32 -0.20 12.32
C ASN A 32 1.39 0.01 11.24
N SER A 33 2.36 -0.89 11.20
CA SER A 33 3.43 -0.84 10.21
C SER A 33 4.02 -2.21 9.95
N TRP A 34 4.07 -2.59 8.68
CA TRP A 34 4.55 -3.89 8.20
C TRP A 34 5.76 -3.73 7.28
N MET A 35 6.58 -4.78 7.26
CA MET A 35 7.65 -4.96 6.28
C MET A 35 7.17 -5.98 5.25
N VAL A 36 6.93 -5.51 4.03
CA VAL A 36 6.36 -6.32 2.93
C VAL A 36 7.46 -6.95 2.07
N SER A 37 8.67 -6.39 2.08
CA SER A 37 9.83 -6.98 1.42
C SER A 37 11.15 -6.55 2.04
N VAL A 38 12.08 -7.50 2.13
CA VAL A 38 13.45 -7.31 2.65
C VAL A 38 14.44 -6.89 1.56
N SER A 39 14.10 -7.08 0.28
CA SER A 39 15.03 -6.92 -0.85
C SER A 39 14.55 -5.95 -1.94
N GLY A 40 13.33 -5.40 -1.83
CA GLY A 40 12.78 -4.49 -2.83
C GLY A 40 12.03 -3.31 -2.24
N THR A 41 12.11 -2.16 -2.91
CA THR A 41 11.34 -0.96 -2.58
C THR A 41 9.87 -1.21 -2.92
N ALA A 42 8.98 -1.08 -1.93
CA ALA A 42 7.56 -0.99 -2.18
C ALA A 42 7.27 0.38 -2.82
N ARG A 43 6.53 0.38 -3.93
CA ARG A 43 6.26 1.59 -4.74
C ARG A 43 4.80 1.97 -4.83
N ALA A 44 3.89 1.02 -4.63
CA ALA A 44 2.45 1.24 -4.74
C ALA A 44 1.68 0.22 -3.91
N ILE A 45 0.49 0.62 -3.45
CA ILE A 45 -0.48 -0.22 -2.76
C ILE A 45 -1.88 0.10 -3.28
N VAL A 46 -2.67 -0.94 -3.51
CA VAL A 46 -4.11 -0.84 -3.78
C VAL A 46 -4.86 -1.95 -3.04
N THR A 47 -6.14 -1.74 -2.77
CA THR A 47 -7.03 -2.72 -2.13
C THR A 47 -8.15 -3.16 -3.06
N ASP A 48 -8.50 -4.45 -3.07
CA ASP A 48 -9.75 -4.91 -3.71
C ASP A 48 -10.96 -4.77 -2.78
N LEU A 49 -12.15 -5.12 -3.29
CA LEU A 49 -13.42 -5.01 -2.56
C LEU A 49 -13.51 -5.95 -1.34
N ASP A 50 -12.70 -7.02 -1.32
CA ASP A 50 -12.63 -7.96 -0.20
C ASP A 50 -11.60 -7.50 0.85
N GLY A 51 -10.92 -6.37 0.61
CA GLY A 51 -9.89 -5.81 1.48
C GLY A 51 -8.52 -6.46 1.35
N ASN A 52 -8.27 -7.23 0.28
CA ASN A 52 -6.93 -7.74 0.01
C ASN A 52 -6.03 -6.62 -0.52
N PHE A 53 -4.77 -6.60 -0.08
CA PHE A 53 -3.78 -5.64 -0.54
C PHE A 53 -2.98 -6.18 -1.72
N TYR A 54 -2.71 -5.33 -2.71
CA TYR A 54 -1.79 -5.61 -3.81
C TYR A 54 -0.67 -4.59 -3.75
N ILE A 55 0.56 -5.09 -3.56
CA ILE A 55 1.71 -4.24 -3.26
C ILE A 55 2.79 -4.49 -4.31
N ALA A 56 3.20 -3.42 -4.99
CA ALA A 56 4.23 -3.46 -6.01
C ALA A 56 5.61 -3.32 -5.37
N VAL A 57 6.45 -4.34 -5.51
CA VAL A 57 7.78 -4.42 -4.91
C VAL A 57 8.78 -4.93 -5.93
N GLY A 58 9.80 -4.14 -6.27
CA GLY A 58 10.99 -4.62 -7.00
C GLY A 58 10.70 -5.37 -8.32
N GLY A 59 9.62 -5.03 -9.03
CA GLY A 59 9.23 -5.73 -10.26
C GLY A 59 8.33 -6.96 -10.04
N ALA A 60 7.72 -7.10 -8.88
CA ALA A 60 6.69 -8.09 -8.60
C ALA A 60 5.48 -7.43 -7.93
N ILE A 61 4.31 -8.06 -8.08
CA ILE A 61 3.10 -7.73 -7.34
C ILE A 61 2.86 -8.84 -6.33
N TYR A 62 2.65 -8.46 -5.07
CA TYR A 62 2.32 -9.37 -3.98
C TYR A 62 0.89 -9.12 -3.53
N LYS A 63 0.08 -10.18 -3.41
CA LYS A 63 -1.26 -10.13 -2.85
C LYS A 63 -1.24 -10.59 -1.40
N TYR A 64 -1.78 -9.77 -0.52
CA TYR A 64 -1.98 -10.08 0.89
C TYR A 64 -3.47 -10.06 1.24
N ASP A 65 -3.87 -10.84 2.23
CA ASP A 65 -5.21 -10.71 2.81
C ASP A 65 -5.34 -9.41 3.64
N SER A 66 -6.54 -9.16 4.15
CA SER A 66 -6.84 -7.98 4.98
C SER A 66 -6.06 -7.90 6.29
N THR A 67 -5.36 -8.97 6.68
CA THR A 67 -4.49 -9.05 7.86
C THR A 67 -3.01 -8.95 7.52
N MET A 68 -2.67 -8.61 6.27
CA MET A 68 -1.29 -8.56 5.75
C MET A 68 -0.59 -9.94 5.72
N THR A 69 -1.34 -11.03 5.57
CA THR A 69 -0.78 -12.38 5.31
C THR A 69 -0.63 -12.61 3.81
N LEU A 70 0.54 -13.06 3.37
CA LEU A 70 0.81 -13.28 1.94
C LEU A 70 -0.06 -14.43 1.40
N ILE A 71 -0.86 -14.13 0.38
CA ILE A 71 -1.65 -15.13 -0.36
C ILE A 71 -0.84 -15.67 -1.54
N THR A 72 -0.33 -14.78 -2.40
CA THR A 72 0.39 -15.16 -3.62
C THR A 72 1.19 -13.98 -4.18
N SER A 73 2.05 -14.24 -5.16
CA SER A 73 2.80 -13.20 -5.87
C SER A 73 3.00 -13.53 -7.35
N TRP A 74 3.20 -12.48 -8.13
CA TRP A 74 3.46 -12.58 -9.56
C TRP A 74 4.70 -11.77 -9.90
N ALA A 75 5.66 -12.43 -10.53
CA ALA A 75 6.78 -11.73 -11.17
C ALA A 75 6.22 -10.92 -12.34
N SER A 76 6.62 -9.65 -12.43
CA SER A 76 6.32 -8.82 -13.58
C SER A 76 7.63 -8.43 -14.25
N SER A 77 7.98 -9.14 -15.30
CA SER A 77 9.15 -8.83 -16.15
C SER A 77 9.12 -7.42 -16.77
N GLY A 78 8.03 -6.64 -16.61
CA GLY A 78 7.84 -5.31 -17.19
C GLY A 78 7.50 -4.15 -16.23
N ILE A 79 7.25 -4.34 -14.93
CA ILE A 79 6.88 -3.21 -14.03
C ILE A 79 8.10 -2.46 -13.50
N ALA A 80 9.30 -3.02 -13.61
CA ALA A 80 10.52 -2.44 -13.06
C ALA A 80 10.96 -1.10 -13.68
N ALA A 81 10.34 -0.63 -14.77
CA ALA A 81 10.93 0.45 -15.59
C ALA A 81 10.18 1.80 -15.63
N ALA A 82 8.92 1.94 -15.16
CA ALA A 82 8.09 3.06 -15.64
C ALA A 82 7.34 3.92 -14.61
N VAL A 83 7.60 3.84 -13.31
CA VAL A 83 6.92 4.75 -12.37
C VAL A 83 7.90 5.31 -11.34
N PRO A 84 8.38 6.57 -11.53
CA PRO A 84 9.21 7.23 -10.55
C PRO A 84 8.48 7.36 -9.21
N ASP A 85 7.23 7.82 -9.20
CA ASP A 85 6.43 7.99 -8.00
C ASP A 85 4.94 8.00 -8.37
N ILE A 86 4.08 7.27 -7.63
CA ILE A 86 2.61 7.39 -7.76
C ILE A 86 2.11 8.33 -6.68
N TYR A 87 1.53 9.46 -7.11
CA TYR A 87 0.83 10.43 -6.26
C TYR A 87 -0.64 9.99 -6.07
N TRP A 88 -1.14 10.10 -4.84
CA TRP A 88 -2.50 9.73 -4.43
C TRP A 88 -3.60 10.41 -5.27
N LEU A 89 -4.59 9.65 -5.74
CA LEU A 89 -5.89 10.18 -6.15
C LEU A 89 -6.90 9.94 -5.01
N ARG A 90 -7.32 11.02 -4.34
CA ARG A 90 -8.48 10.98 -3.43
C ARG A 90 -9.74 11.18 -4.27
N THR A 91 -10.47 10.11 -4.60
CA THR A 91 -11.88 10.27 -4.98
C THR A 91 -12.68 10.44 -3.70
N ARG A 92 -13.02 11.69 -3.34
CA ARG A 92 -14.06 11.92 -2.33
C ARG A 92 -15.38 11.37 -2.86
N PRO A 93 -16.18 10.62 -2.08
CA PRO A 93 -17.54 10.32 -2.49
C PRO A 93 -18.33 11.64 -2.52
N GLN A 94 -18.89 11.98 -3.68
CA GLN A 94 -19.96 12.96 -3.74
C GLN A 94 -21.16 12.32 -3.04
N GLN A 95 -21.47 12.77 -1.83
CA GLN A 95 -22.82 12.56 -1.29
C GLN A 95 -23.76 13.47 -2.09
N TYR A 96 -24.63 12.86 -2.90
CA TYR A 96 -25.82 13.54 -3.39
C TYR A 96 -26.91 13.38 -2.33
N GLY A 97 -27.57 14.49 -2.01
CA GLY A 97 -28.45 14.67 -0.84
C GLY A 97 -29.74 13.87 -0.84
#